data_AF-A0A352DSD3-F1
#
_entry.id   AF-A0A352DSD3-F1
#
_cell.length_a   1.000
_cell.length_b   1.000
_cell.length_c   1.000
_cell.angle_alpha   90.00
_cell.angle_beta   90.00
_cell.angle_gamma   90.00
#
_symmetry.space_group_name_H-M   'P 1'
#
loop_
_entity.id
_entity.type
_entity.pdbx_description
1 polymer ?
#
loop_
_entity_poly.entity_id
_entity_poly.type
_entity_poly.pdbx_seq_one_letter_code
_entity_poly.pdbx_strand_id
1 'polypeptide(L)'
;ARAQWGGGWGFNRGGYASTAGQAAAYGMSEVLRAQGYQNLQNSEAAKNWEEAKTLEMQNRLRWTETYFDMRKVNREARAAERGPPVTQEQAIRWAKMAAPARLKTTDLDPVTGHINYPLLLTQDIYSPYRDRLDSLFSERAASGGSLRYEQFQDIQK
;
A
#
# COMPACT_ATOMS: atom_id res chain seq x y z
N ALA A 1 -68.32 -46.17 50.80
CA ALA A 1 -67.39 -46.65 51.85
C ALA A 1 -66.84 -48.01 51.47
N ARG A 2 -65.52 -48.12 51.30
CA ARG A 2 -64.64 -49.21 51.75
C ARG A 2 -63.31 -49.08 51.00
N ALA A 3 -62.34 -48.50 51.71
CA ALA A 3 -60.94 -48.54 51.38
C ALA A 3 -60.40 -49.96 51.64
N GLN A 4 -59.53 -50.43 50.77
CA GLN A 4 -58.68 -51.58 51.05
C GLN A 4 -57.23 -51.16 50.82
N TRP A 5 -56.61 -50.70 51.89
CA TRP A 5 -55.16 -50.65 52.06
C TRP A 5 -54.67 -52.07 52.39
N GLY A 6 -53.61 -52.53 51.73
CA GLY A 6 -52.98 -53.80 52.10
C GLY A 6 -51.70 -54.09 51.31
N GLY A 7 -50.56 -53.91 51.98
CA GLY A 7 -49.24 -54.56 51.79
C GLY A 7 -48.68 -54.63 50.36
N GLY A 8 -47.54 -54.04 50.03
CA GLY A 8 -46.28 -54.12 50.79
C GLY A 8 -45.48 -55.35 50.40
N TRP A 9 -44.98 -55.41 49.16
CA TRP A 9 -43.85 -56.24 48.69
C TRP A 9 -43.33 -55.48 47.44
N GLY A 10 -42.18 -54.80 47.46
CA GLY A 10 -40.88 -55.38 47.77
C GLY A 10 -40.40 -56.19 46.57
N PHE A 11 -39.36 -55.69 45.89
CA PHE A 11 -38.56 -56.40 44.89
C PHE A 11 -39.14 -56.59 43.48
N ASN A 12 -38.89 -55.62 42.58
CA ASN A 12 -38.36 -55.96 41.25
C ASN A 12 -37.55 -54.81 40.63
N ARG A 13 -36.45 -54.43 41.29
CA ARG A 13 -35.40 -53.58 40.72
C ARG A 13 -34.06 -54.25 40.99
N GLY A 14 -33.88 -55.45 40.43
CA GLY A 14 -32.68 -56.25 40.65
C GLY A 14 -32.66 -57.39 39.65
N GLY A 15 -32.25 -57.09 38.42
CA GLY A 15 -32.31 -58.05 37.34
C GLY A 15 -31.47 -57.68 36.12
N TYR A 16 -30.34 -57.01 36.30
CA TYR A 16 -29.24 -57.15 35.35
C TYR A 16 -28.34 -58.24 35.90
N ALA A 17 -28.52 -59.47 35.44
CA ALA A 17 -27.47 -60.47 35.55
C ALA A 17 -26.39 -60.09 34.53
N SER A 18 -25.61 -59.05 34.83
CA SER A 18 -24.42 -58.68 34.08
C SER A 18 -23.38 -59.77 34.33
N THR A 19 -23.44 -60.85 33.55
CA THR A 19 -22.32 -61.79 33.52
C THR A 19 -21.10 -61.04 32.99
N ALA A 20 -19.92 -61.28 33.56
CA ALA A 20 -18.69 -60.60 33.14
C ALA A 20 -18.44 -60.72 31.63
N GLY A 21 -18.83 -61.85 31.02
CA GLY A 21 -18.79 -62.04 29.57
C GLY A 21 -19.75 -61.14 28.79
N GLN A 22 -20.97 -60.92 29.26
CA GLN A 22 -21.93 -60.02 28.63
C GLN A 22 -21.45 -58.55 28.74
N ALA A 23 -21.00 -58.12 29.92
CA ALA A 23 -20.45 -56.78 30.11
C ALA A 23 -19.21 -56.53 29.22
N ALA A 24 -18.33 -57.53 29.09
CA ALA A 24 -17.18 -57.47 28.20
C ALA A 24 -17.59 -57.39 26.71
N ALA A 25 -18.60 -58.16 26.28
CA ALA A 25 -19.12 -58.13 24.91
C ALA A 25 -19.80 -56.79 24.57
N TYR A 26 -20.54 -56.19 25.52
CA TYR A 26 -21.09 -54.85 25.35
C TYR A 26 -20.00 -53.79 25.28
N GLY A 27 -19.02 -53.81 26.18
CA GLY A 27 -17.88 -52.89 26.15
C GLY A 27 -17.10 -52.99 24.83
N MET A 28 -16.89 -54.20 24.31
CA MET A 28 -16.24 -54.40 23.01
C MET A 28 -17.10 -53.86 21.85
N SER A 29 -18.42 -54.04 21.89
CA SER A 29 -19.35 -53.50 20.89
C SER A 29 -19.41 -51.97 20.93
N GLU A 30 -19.33 -51.37 22.11
CA GLU A 30 -19.24 -49.92 22.30
C GLU A 30 -17.93 -49.35 21.76
N VAL A 31 -16.80 -50.04 21.99
CA VAL A 31 -15.51 -49.66 21.40
C VAL A 31 -15.56 -49.72 19.88
N LEU A 32 -16.13 -50.77 19.28
CA LEU A 32 -16.28 -50.88 17.82
C LEU A 32 -17.18 -49.78 17.25
N ARG A 33 -18.29 -49.46 17.94
CA ARG A 33 -19.17 -48.35 17.55
C ARG A 33 -18.47 -47.00 17.68
N ALA A 34 -17.72 -46.79 18.76
CA ALA A 34 -16.95 -45.57 18.98
C ALA A 34 -15.88 -45.39 17.90
N GLN A 35 -15.19 -46.47 17.50
CA GLN A 35 -14.24 -46.44 16.38
C GLN A 35 -14.92 -46.10 15.04
N GLY A 36 -16.06 -46.71 14.74
CA GLY A 36 -16.83 -46.38 13.54
C GLY A 36 -17.31 -44.93 13.52
N TYR A 37 -17.79 -44.44 14.66
CA TYR A 37 -18.22 -43.05 14.82
C TYR A 37 -17.05 -42.07 14.71
N GLN A 38 -15.89 -42.40 15.27
CA GLN A 38 -14.66 -41.62 15.12
C GLN A 38 -14.24 -41.53 13.65
N ASN A 39 -14.33 -42.61 12.87
CA ASN A 39 -14.01 -42.59 11.44
C ASN A 39 -14.95 -41.68 10.65
N LEU A 40 -16.24 -41.69 10.97
CA LEU A 40 -17.22 -40.78 10.37
C LEU A 40 -16.88 -39.32 10.73
N GLN A 41 -16.67 -39.03 12.00
CA GLN A 41 -16.30 -37.68 12.47
C GLN A 41 -15.00 -37.19 11.83
N ASN A 42 -13.99 -38.05 11.70
CA ASN A 42 -12.75 -37.71 11.02
C ASN A 42 -12.99 -37.40 9.53
N SER A 43 -13.88 -38.16 8.87
CA SER A 43 -14.23 -37.93 7.47
C SER A 43 -15.01 -36.61 7.27
N GLU A 44 -15.94 -36.30 8.17
CA GLU A 44 -16.66 -35.03 8.18
C GLU A 44 -15.74 -33.85 8.48
N ALA A 45 -14.82 -34.01 9.45
CA ALA A 45 -13.81 -33.00 9.75
C ALA A 45 -12.89 -32.74 8.55
N ALA A 46 -12.49 -33.77 7.82
CA ALA A 46 -11.69 -33.63 6.60
C ALA A 46 -12.43 -32.83 5.52
N LYS A 47 -13.71 -33.13 5.28
CA LYS A 47 -14.55 -32.36 4.33
C LYS A 47 -14.67 -30.90 4.74
N ASN A 48 -14.99 -30.65 6.01
CA ASN A 48 -15.11 -29.29 6.54
C ASN A 48 -13.79 -28.52 6.40
N TRP A 49 -12.65 -29.19 6.55
CA TRP A 49 -11.33 -28.59 6.36
C TRP A 49 -11.07 -28.21 4.90
N GLU A 50 -11.40 -29.09 3.94
CA GLU A 50 -11.29 -28.80 2.50
C GLU A 50 -12.23 -27.66 2.07
N GLU A 51 -13.46 -27.64 2.58
CA GLU A 51 -14.42 -26.56 2.35
C GLU A 51 -13.90 -25.22 2.91
N ALA A 52 -13.39 -25.21 4.14
CA ALA A 52 -12.80 -24.03 4.74
C ALA A 52 -11.60 -23.50 3.93
N LYS A 53 -10.74 -24.40 3.42
CA LYS A 53 -9.62 -24.05 2.55
C LYS A 53 -10.07 -23.45 1.22
N THR A 54 -11.13 -24.00 0.63
CA THR A 54 -11.71 -23.48 -0.61
C THR A 54 -12.27 -22.07 -0.40
N LEU A 55 -13.00 -21.84 0.69
CA LEU A 55 -13.52 -20.53 1.05
C LEU A 55 -12.40 -19.52 1.32
N GLU A 56 -11.32 -19.94 1.97
CA GLU A 56 -10.13 -19.10 2.17
C GLU A 56 -9.54 -18.63 0.83
N MET A 57 -9.34 -19.57 -0.12
CA MET A 57 -8.81 -19.26 -1.45
C MET A 57 -9.75 -18.33 -2.23
N GLN A 58 -11.06 -18.58 -2.22
CA GLN A 58 -12.05 -17.72 -2.87
C GLN A 58 -12.06 -16.31 -2.28
N ASN A 59 -11.96 -16.19 -0.96
CA ASN A 59 -11.89 -14.88 -0.30
C ASN A 59 -10.64 -14.11 -0.70
N ARG A 60 -9.49 -14.78 -0.80
CA ARG A 60 -8.23 -14.16 -1.28
C ARG A 60 -8.33 -13.72 -2.74
N LEU A 61 -8.89 -14.55 -3.61
CA LEU A 61 -9.11 -14.22 -5.00
C LEU A 61 -10.03 -13.00 -5.11
N ARG A 62 -11.20 -13.04 -4.46
CA ARG A 62 -12.17 -11.95 -4.46
C ARG A 62 -11.58 -10.65 -3.93
N TRP A 63 -10.75 -10.71 -2.88
CA TRP A 63 -10.06 -9.51 -2.37
C TRP A 63 -9.14 -8.91 -3.43
N THR A 64 -8.38 -9.76 -4.12
CA THR A 64 -7.44 -9.35 -5.16
C THR A 64 -8.16 -8.75 -6.36
N GLU A 65 -9.20 -9.42 -6.86
CA GLU A 65 -10.06 -8.93 -7.94
C GLU A 65 -10.67 -7.58 -7.59
N THR A 66 -11.30 -7.48 -6.41
CA THR A 66 -11.92 -6.22 -5.93
C THR A 66 -10.91 -5.07 -5.87
N TYR A 67 -9.68 -5.34 -5.39
CA TYR A 67 -8.63 -4.33 -5.35
C TYR A 67 -8.26 -3.81 -6.75
N PHE A 68 -8.07 -4.71 -7.72
CA PHE A 68 -7.73 -4.31 -9.08
C PHE A 68 -8.89 -3.63 -9.80
N ASP A 69 -10.13 -4.07 -9.57
CA ASP A 69 -11.33 -3.44 -10.09
C ASP A 69 -11.48 -2.02 -9.56
N MET A 70 -11.37 -1.84 -8.24
CA MET A 70 -11.36 -0.49 -7.64
C MET A 70 -10.26 0.38 -8.21
N ARG A 71 -9.05 -0.17 -8.41
CA ARG A 71 -7.93 0.57 -9.00
C ARG A 71 -8.20 0.96 -10.45
N LYS A 72 -8.83 0.08 -11.23
CA LYS A 72 -9.23 0.34 -12.61
C LYS A 72 -10.29 1.44 -12.67
N VAL A 73 -11.37 1.30 -11.90
CA VAL A 73 -12.45 2.29 -11.79
C VAL A 73 -11.90 3.65 -11.39
N ASN A 74 -11.03 3.70 -10.37
CA ASN A 74 -10.37 4.96 -9.96
C ASN A 74 -9.51 5.55 -11.08
N ARG A 75 -8.74 4.73 -11.81
CA ARG A 75 -7.93 5.22 -12.92
C ARG A 75 -8.79 5.79 -14.04
N GLU A 76 -9.88 5.13 -14.38
CA GLU A 76 -10.84 5.54 -15.40
C GLU A 76 -11.55 6.84 -15.00
N ALA A 77 -12.06 6.93 -13.76
CA ALA A 77 -12.66 8.14 -13.21
C ALA A 77 -11.66 9.32 -13.25
N ARG A 78 -10.43 9.10 -12.79
CA ARG A 78 -9.37 10.12 -12.85
C ARG A 78 -8.99 10.50 -14.27
N ALA A 79 -9.07 9.58 -15.24
CA ALA A 79 -8.78 9.88 -16.63
C ALA A 79 -9.93 10.68 -17.28
N ALA A 80 -11.17 10.38 -16.93
CA ALA A 80 -12.36 11.12 -17.39
C ALA A 80 -12.40 12.55 -16.82
N GLU A 81 -12.00 12.73 -15.55
CA GLU A 81 -11.89 14.04 -14.91
C GLU A 81 -10.62 14.81 -15.31
N ARG A 82 -9.61 14.13 -15.86
CA ARG A 82 -8.36 14.78 -16.25
C ARG A 82 -8.65 15.69 -17.42
N GLY A 83 -8.47 17.00 -17.22
CA GLY A 83 -8.48 17.98 -18.30
C GLY A 83 -7.43 17.67 -19.37
N PRO A 84 -7.45 18.40 -20.50
CA PRO A 84 -6.50 18.20 -21.58
C PRO A 84 -5.05 18.20 -21.05
N PRO A 85 -4.19 17.26 -21.50
CA PRO A 85 -2.80 17.28 -21.10
C PRO A 85 -2.15 18.58 -21.57
N VAL A 86 -1.21 19.08 -20.76
CA VAL A 86 -0.42 20.26 -21.08
C VAL A 86 0.35 19.98 -22.37
N THR A 87 0.10 20.79 -23.40
CA THR A 87 0.84 20.63 -24.67
C THR A 87 2.28 21.09 -24.50
N GLN A 88 3.18 20.61 -25.34
CA GLN A 88 4.58 21.06 -25.31
C GLN A 88 4.69 22.58 -25.45
N GLU A 89 3.88 23.19 -26.31
CA GLU A 89 3.84 24.64 -26.48
C GLU A 89 3.35 25.38 -25.22
N GLN A 90 2.36 24.82 -24.51
CA GLN A 90 1.91 25.36 -23.22
C GLN A 90 3.01 25.24 -22.18
N ALA A 91 3.68 24.08 -22.09
CA ALA A 91 4.80 23.88 -21.19
C ALA A 91 5.95 24.88 -21.47
N ILE A 92 6.32 25.09 -22.74
CA ILE A 92 7.32 26.07 -23.13
C ILE A 92 6.89 27.49 -22.77
N ARG A 93 5.61 27.85 -23.00
CA ARG A 93 5.08 29.16 -22.62
C ARG A 93 5.13 29.38 -21.12
N TRP A 94 4.71 28.39 -20.33
CA TRP A 94 4.77 28.46 -18.86
C TRP A 94 6.20 28.55 -18.36
N ALA A 95 7.13 27.78 -18.94
CA ALA A 95 8.54 27.90 -18.62
C ALA A 95 9.10 29.30 -18.93
N LYS A 96 8.72 29.89 -20.08
CA LYS A 96 9.11 31.26 -20.43
C LYS A 96 8.50 32.31 -19.50
N MET A 97 7.26 32.12 -19.05
CA MET A 97 6.60 33.03 -18.12
C MET A 97 7.14 32.91 -16.69
N ALA A 98 7.55 31.72 -16.27
CA ALA A 98 8.15 31.48 -14.96
C ALA A 98 9.63 31.91 -14.91
N ALA A 99 10.30 32.04 -16.05
CA ALA A 99 11.68 32.49 -16.10
C ALA A 99 11.79 33.96 -15.63
N PRO A 100 12.78 34.29 -14.79
CA PRO A 100 13.02 35.68 -14.40
C PRO A 100 13.32 36.53 -15.64
N ALA A 101 12.91 37.80 -15.59
CA ALA A 101 13.20 38.75 -16.66
C ALA A 101 14.72 38.84 -16.88
N ARG A 102 15.14 38.87 -18.16
CA ARG A 102 16.55 39.07 -18.50
C ARG A 102 17.01 40.45 -18.02
N LEU A 103 18.25 40.52 -17.55
CA LEU A 103 18.89 41.80 -17.19
C LEU A 103 18.87 42.74 -18.40
N LYS A 104 18.49 44.01 -18.16
CA LYS A 104 18.51 45.04 -19.19
C LYS A 104 19.94 45.56 -19.38
N THR A 105 20.18 46.31 -20.45
CA THR A 105 21.49 46.96 -20.68
C THR A 105 21.85 48.00 -19.61
N THR A 106 20.86 48.50 -18.85
CA THR A 106 21.09 49.33 -17.67
C THR A 106 21.62 48.54 -16.48
N ASP A 107 21.33 47.24 -16.43
CA ASP A 107 21.63 46.36 -15.30
C ASP A 107 22.89 45.52 -15.58
N LEU A 108 23.19 45.27 -16.86
CA LEU A 108 24.37 44.55 -17.34
C LEU A 108 24.92 45.23 -18.58
N ASP A 109 26.17 45.66 -18.53
CA ASP A 109 26.89 46.13 -19.72
C ASP A 109 27.30 44.92 -20.59
N PRO A 110 26.77 44.80 -21.83
CA PRO A 110 27.06 43.65 -22.69
C PRO A 110 28.50 43.63 -23.22
N VAL A 111 29.22 44.75 -23.19
CA VAL A 111 30.59 44.87 -23.73
C VAL A 111 31.62 44.51 -22.67
N THR A 112 31.44 45.00 -21.45
CA THR A 112 32.40 44.79 -20.35
C THR A 112 32.02 43.62 -19.44
N GLY A 113 30.74 43.22 -19.44
CA GLY A 113 30.22 42.23 -18.50
C GLY A 113 29.95 42.79 -17.09
N HIS A 114 30.06 44.10 -16.89
CA HIS A 114 29.82 44.73 -15.59
C HIS A 114 28.33 44.66 -15.22
N ILE A 115 28.04 44.13 -14.02
CA ILE A 115 26.69 44.06 -13.44
C ILE A 115 26.47 45.25 -12.51
N ASN A 116 25.36 45.98 -12.70
CA ASN A 116 24.93 47.04 -11.79
C ASN A 116 24.05 46.44 -10.70
N TYR A 117 24.61 46.35 -9.49
CA TYR A 117 23.90 45.80 -8.33
C TYR A 117 22.98 46.84 -7.68
N PRO A 118 21.72 46.49 -7.36
CA PRO A 118 20.88 47.28 -6.48
C PRO A 118 21.53 47.47 -5.10
N LEU A 119 21.24 48.58 -4.43
CA LEU A 119 21.85 48.97 -3.14
C LEU A 119 21.79 47.88 -2.06
N LEU A 120 20.76 47.03 -2.05
CA LEU A 120 20.66 45.94 -1.08
C LEU A 120 21.71 44.84 -1.32
N LEU A 121 22.13 44.63 -2.57
CA LEU A 121 23.10 43.61 -2.95
C LEU A 121 24.55 44.11 -2.89
N THR A 122 24.78 45.40 -2.60
CA THR A 122 26.14 45.94 -2.43
C THR A 122 26.72 45.73 -1.03
N GLN A 123 25.93 45.17 -0.10
CA GLN A 123 26.40 44.85 1.25
C GLN A 123 27.51 43.77 1.22
N ASP A 124 28.42 43.82 2.19
CA ASP A 124 29.61 42.95 2.25
C ASP A 124 29.25 41.47 2.33
N ILE A 125 28.11 41.13 2.94
CA ILE A 125 27.57 39.77 3.02
C ILE A 125 27.42 39.14 1.62
N TYR A 126 27.16 39.97 0.60
CA TYR A 126 27.00 39.52 -0.77
C TYR A 126 28.29 39.58 -1.61
N SER A 127 29.42 40.05 -1.07
CA SER A 127 30.69 40.12 -1.82
C SER A 127 31.06 38.80 -2.48
N PRO A 128 31.05 37.64 -1.78
CA PRO A 128 31.46 36.37 -2.42
C PRO A 128 30.58 35.98 -3.61
N TYR A 129 29.31 36.35 -3.59
CA TYR A 129 28.38 36.09 -4.69
C TYR A 129 28.62 37.06 -5.86
N ARG A 130 28.83 38.35 -5.57
CA ARG A 130 29.13 39.37 -6.57
C ARG A 130 30.45 39.08 -7.28
N ASP A 131 31.51 38.78 -6.53
CA ASP A 131 32.83 38.50 -7.10
C ASP A 131 32.80 37.32 -8.08
N ARG A 132 32.03 36.28 -7.74
CA ARG A 132 31.82 35.12 -8.61
C ARG A 132 31.04 35.49 -9.87
N LEU A 133 29.96 36.26 -9.73
CA LEU A 133 29.14 36.68 -10.87
C LEU A 133 29.90 37.64 -11.79
N ASP A 134 30.61 38.63 -11.23
CA ASP A 134 31.39 39.60 -11.99
C ASP A 134 32.50 38.91 -12.79
N SER A 135 33.16 37.91 -12.19
CA SER A 135 34.14 37.07 -12.89
C SER A 135 33.50 36.33 -14.06
N LEU A 136 32.38 35.64 -13.84
CA LEU A 136 31.69 34.88 -14.89
C LEU A 136 31.19 35.77 -16.04
N PHE A 137 30.62 36.94 -15.73
CA PHE A 137 30.09 37.83 -16.75
C PHE A 137 31.17 38.60 -17.51
N SER A 138 32.28 38.96 -16.86
CA SER A 138 33.44 39.57 -17.52
C SER A 138 34.11 38.60 -18.49
N GLU A 139 34.32 37.34 -18.08
CA GLU A 139 34.87 36.29 -18.94
C GLU A 139 33.94 35.98 -20.12
N ARG A 140 32.63 35.93 -19.86
CA ARG A 140 31.62 35.75 -20.90
C ARG A 140 31.64 36.89 -21.91
N ALA A 141 31.85 38.13 -21.48
CA ALA A 141 31.97 39.27 -22.38
C ALA A 141 33.23 39.16 -23.25
N ALA A 142 34.38 38.80 -22.64
CA ALA A 142 35.65 38.61 -23.34
C ALA A 142 35.61 37.48 -24.38
N SER A 143 34.82 36.44 -24.17
CA SER A 143 34.66 35.29 -25.08
C SER A 143 33.59 35.50 -26.16
N GLY A 144 33.03 36.71 -26.30
CA GLY A 144 31.99 36.99 -27.28
C GLY A 144 30.61 36.42 -26.93
N GLY A 145 30.33 36.24 -25.64
CA GLY A 145 29.01 35.83 -25.14
C GLY A 145 28.85 34.35 -24.84
N SER A 146 29.93 33.56 -24.94
CA SER A 146 29.95 32.12 -24.70
C SER A 146 30.56 31.77 -23.33
N LEU A 147 29.99 30.79 -22.64
CA LEU A 147 30.61 30.25 -21.41
C LEU A 147 31.47 29.05 -21.80
N ARG A 148 32.63 28.91 -21.16
CA ARG A 148 33.46 27.70 -21.32
C ARG A 148 32.74 26.51 -20.69
N TYR A 149 33.02 25.31 -21.21
CA TYR A 149 32.35 24.08 -20.74
C TYR A 149 32.52 23.84 -19.23
N GLU A 150 33.72 24.09 -18.71
CA GLU A 150 34.03 23.94 -17.27
C GLU A 150 33.18 24.90 -16.41
N GLN A 151 33.06 26.16 -16.82
CA GLN A 151 32.24 27.18 -16.14
C GLN A 151 30.76 26.81 -16.17
N PHE A 152 30.29 26.26 -17.30
CA PHE A 152 28.91 25.78 -17.42
C PHE A 152 28.64 24.65 -16.44
N GLN A 153 29.58 23.70 -16.27
CA GLN A 153 29.43 22.65 -15.27
C GLN A 153 29.38 23.19 -13.84
N ASP A 154 30.17 24.19 -13.50
CA ASP A 154 30.20 24.78 -12.15
C ASP A 154 28.96 25.61 -11.81
N ILE A 155 28.19 26.03 -12.81
CA ILE A 155 26.88 26.67 -12.64
C ILE A 155 25.76 25.62 -12.44
N GLN A 156 25.92 24.42 -12.98
CA GLN A 156 24.93 23.33 -12.89
C GLN A 156 25.01 22.52 -11.58
N LYS A 157 26.13 22.59 -10.87
CA LYS A 157 26.32 21.97 -9.55
C LYS A 157 25.61 22.77 -8.46
#